data_AF-A0AAV3R7Q8-F1
#
_entry.id   AF-A0AAV3R7Q8-F1
#
_cell.length_a   1.000
_cell.length_b   1.000
_cell.length_c   1.000
_cell.angle_alpha   90.00
_cell.angle_beta   90.00
_cell.angle_gamma   90.00
#
_symmetry.space_group_name_H-M   'P 1'
#
loop_
_entity.id
_entity.type
_entity.pdbx_description
1 polymer ?
#
loop_
_entity_poly.entity_id
_entity_poly.type
_entity_poly.pdbx_seq_one_letter_code
_entity_poly.pdbx_strand_id
1 'polypeptide(L)' 'MHAPMTDHMLALKRVLRYIQGTFDYGLHLYKSSSCTLISYTDADWVGCPDTRKSTSGYCVFLGDNLVSWSSKR' A
#
# COMPACT_ATOMS: atom_id res chain seq x y z
N MET A 1 17.46 -5.20 10.17
CA MET A 1 18.11 -4.57 8.99
C MET A 1 19.64 -4.55 9.14
N HIS A 2 20.29 -5.70 9.34
CA HIS A 2 21.75 -5.70 9.62
C HIS A 2 22.59 -6.59 8.70
N ALA A 3 21.97 -7.20 7.67
CA ALA A 3 22.67 -7.93 6.61
C ALA A 3 21.83 -7.90 5.32
N PRO A 4 21.90 -6.83 4.52
CA PRO A 4 21.20 -6.78 3.24
C PRO A 4 21.76 -7.87 2.30
N MET A 5 20.87 -8.76 1.83
CA MET A 5 21.19 -9.81 0.88
C MET A 5 20.75 -9.39 -0.53
N THR A 6 21.16 -10.17 -1.54
CA THR A 6 20.81 -9.94 -2.94
C THR A 6 19.29 -9.78 -3.16
N ASP A 7 18.47 -10.56 -2.46
CA ASP A 7 17.01 -10.48 -2.55
C ASP A 7 16.46 -9.13 -2.08
N HIS A 8 17.02 -8.56 -1.01
CA HIS A 8 16.65 -7.23 -0.54
C HIS A 8 16.98 -6.16 -1.59
N MET A 9 18.11 -6.30 -2.29
CA MET A 9 18.51 -5.41 -3.38
C MET A 9 17.59 -5.53 -4.60
N LEU A 10 17.15 -6.75 -4.95
CA LEU A 10 16.19 -6.98 -6.02
C LEU A 10 14.82 -6.38 -5.69
N ALA A 11 14.34 -6.55 -4.46
CA ALA A 11 13.10 -5.94 -3.98
C ALA A 11 13.18 -4.41 -4.05
N LEU A 12 14.28 -3.80 -3.59
CA LEU A 12 14.50 -2.36 -3.68
C LEU A 12 14.49 -1.87 -5.13
N LYS A 13 15.21 -2.54 -6.04
CA LYS A 13 15.21 -2.19 -7.47
C LYS A 13 13.82 -2.30 -8.10
N ARG A 14 12.98 -3.24 -7.65
CA ARG A 14 11.58 -3.33 -8.11
C ARG A 14 10.77 -2.12 -7.66
N VAL A 15 10.90 -1.70 -6.40
CA VAL A 15 10.22 -0.51 -5.87
C VAL A 15 10.66 0.75 -6.63
N LEU A 16 11.96 0.95 -6.83
CA LEU A 16 12.47 2.11 -7.55
C LEU A 16 12.01 2.17 -9.01
N ARG A 17 12.02 1.02 -9.72
CA ARG A 17 11.49 0.95 -11.09
C ARG A 17 10.00 1.26 -11.17
N TYR A 18 9.21 0.79 -10.19
CA TYR A 18 7.80 1.13 -10.11
C TYR A 18 7.61 2.64 -9.95
N ILE A 19 8.28 3.26 -8.97
CA ILE A 19 8.20 4.71 -8.73
C ILE A 19 8.60 5.50 -9.97
N GLN A 20 9.67 5.10 -10.66
CA GLN A 20 10.11 5.76 -11.89
C GLN A 20 9.08 5.60 -13.03
N GLY A 21 8.50 4.40 -13.18
CA GLY A 21 7.52 4.12 -14.24
C GLY A 21 6.12 4.67 -13.98
N THR A 22 5.80 5.04 -12.75
CA THR A 22 4.51 5.60 -12.34
C THR A 22 4.67 7.01 -11.76
N PHE A 23 5.68 7.77 -12.19
CA PHE A 23 5.92 9.12 -11.67
C PHE A 23 4.73 10.05 -11.94
N ASP A 24 4.05 9.86 -13.07
CA ASP A 24 2.87 10.63 -13.46
C ASP A 24 1.59 10.18 -12.72
N TYR A 25 1.65 9.11 -11.92
CA TYR A 25 0.50 8.63 -11.16
C TYR A 25 0.36 9.47 -9.89
N GLY A 26 -0.77 10.15 -9.78
CA GLY A 26 -1.11 10.97 -8.62
C GLY A 26 -2.38 10.52 -7.94
N LEU A 27 -2.53 10.89 -6.66
CA LEU A 27 -3.82 10.84 -5.99
C LEU A 27 -4.62 12.05 -6.44
N HIS A 28 -5.73 11.79 -7.12
CA HIS A 28 -6.61 12.83 -7.62
C HIS A 28 -7.90 12.83 -6.81
N LEU A 29 -8.29 14.01 -6.32
CA LEU A 29 -9.55 14.22 -5.65
C LEU A 29 -10.48 14.97 -6.59
N TYR A 30 -11.63 14.38 -6.89
CA TYR A 30 -12.65 14.94 -7.76
C TYR A 30 -13.93 15.22 -6.98
N LYS A 31 -14.73 16.13 -7.51
CA LYS A 31 -16.08 16.34 -6.99
C LYS A 31 -16.91 15.08 -7.25
N SER A 32 -17.28 14.39 -6.18
CA SER A 32 -18.18 13.24 -6.23
C SER A 32 -19.63 13.72 -6.01
N SER A 33 -20.58 13.12 -6.73
CA SER A 33 -22.01 13.30 -6.46
C SER A 33 -22.48 12.50 -5.24
N SER A 34 -21.73 11.46 -4.87
CA SER A 34 -21.97 10.63 -3.69
C SER A 34 -21.08 11.04 -2.52
N CYS A 35 -21.66 11.05 -1.33
CA CYS A 35 -20.98 11.26 -0.05
C CYS A 35 -20.90 9.96 0.78
N THR A 36 -20.97 8.80 0.13
CA THR A 36 -20.89 7.50 0.80
C THR A 36 -19.48 7.23 1.29
N LEU A 37 -19.33 6.89 2.56
CA LEU A 37 -18.07 6.44 3.14
C LEU A 37 -17.96 4.93 3.02
N ILE A 38 -16.94 4.44 2.31
CA ILE A 38 -16.69 3.01 2.10
C ILE A 38 -15.29 2.68 2.59
N SER A 39 -15.15 1.66 3.43
CA SER A 39 -13.86 1.16 3.88
C SER A 39 -13.64 -0.28 3.46
N TYR A 40 -12.44 -0.57 2.96
CA TYR A 40 -11.95 -1.91 2.74
C TYR A 40 -10.77 -2.16 3.67
N THR A 41 -10.71 -3.35 4.23
CA THR A 41 -9.64 -3.78 5.13
C THR A 41 -9.19 -5.16 4.71
N ASP A 42 -7.88 -5.38 4.72
CA ASP A 42 -7.27 -6.68 4.48
C ASP A 42 -6.24 -6.97 5.56
N ALA A 43 -6.04 -8.25 5.86
CA ALA A 43 -5.01 -8.69 6.78
C ALA A 43 -4.44 -10.01 6.27
N ASP A 44 -3.15 -9.99 5.93
CA ASP A 44 -2.43 -11.22 5.69
C ASP A 44 -1.99 -11.83 7.03
N TRP A 45 -2.17 -13.14 7.15
CA TRP A 45 -1.52 -13.93 8.19
C TRP A 45 -0.55 -14.85 7.48
N VAL A 46 0.61 -15.13 8.10
CA VAL A 46 1.70 -15.95 7.52
C VAL A 46 2.62 -15.23 6.49
N GLY A 47 2.42 -13.93 6.21
CA GLY A 47 3.30 -13.16 5.31
C GLY A 47 4.74 -12.96 5.80
N CYS A 48 5.04 -13.24 7.08
CA CYS A 48 6.39 -13.15 7.63
C CYS A 48 6.74 -14.42 8.45
N PRO A 49 7.47 -15.38 7.84
CA PRO A 49 7.90 -16.60 8.54
C PRO A 49 8.72 -16.31 9.80
N ASP A 50 9.52 -15.24 9.77
CA ASP A 50 10.48 -14.92 10.83
C ASP A 50 9.85 -14.29 12.08
N THR A 51 8.80 -13.47 11.91
CA THR A 51 8.21 -12.70 13.03
C THR A 51 6.76 -13.07 13.34
N ARG A 52 6.09 -13.81 12.43
CA ARG A 52 4.65 -14.15 12.49
C ARG A 52 3.72 -12.96 12.71
N LYS A 53 4.19 -11.73 12.45
CA LYS A 53 3.35 -10.53 12.47
C LYS A 53 2.55 -10.47 11.18
N SER A 54 1.25 -10.22 11.33
CA SER A 54 0.35 -9.92 10.22
C SER A 54 0.68 -8.57 9.62
N THR A 55 0.59 -8.48 8.30
CA THR A 55 0.49 -7.21 7.60
C THR A 55 -1.00 -6.90 7.46
N SER A 56 -1.45 -5.80 8.05
CA SER A 56 -2.81 -5.31 7.88
C SER A 56 -2.82 -4.04 7.04
N GLY A 57 -3.80 -3.93 6.17
CA GLY A 57 -4.01 -2.78 5.30
C GLY A 57 -5.45 -2.31 5.35
N TYR A 58 -5.66 -1.04 5.09
CA TYR A 58 -6.98 -0.51 4.83
C TYR A 58 -6.94 0.63 3.81
N CYS A 59 -8.06 0.84 3.16
CA CYS A 59 -8.34 2.02 2.34
C CYS A 59 -9.78 2.49 2.58
N VAL A 60 -9.96 3.80 2.68
CA VAL A 60 -11.23 4.48 2.94
C VAL A 60 -11.51 5.46 1.82
N PHE A 61 -12.67 5.31 1.21
CA PHE A 61 -13.17 6.14 0.13
C PHE A 61 -14.33 7.00 0.60
N LEU A 62 -14.37 8.25 0.13
CA LEU A 62 -15.52 9.14 0.22
C LEU A 62 -16.05 9.40 -1.20
N GLY A 63 -17.18 8.78 -1.53
CA GLY A 63 -17.59 8.63 -2.91
C GLY A 63 -16.51 7.88 -3.69
N ASP A 64 -16.04 8.46 -4.79
CA ASP A 64 -15.00 7.87 -5.64
C ASP A 64 -13.57 8.23 -5.20
N ASN A 65 -13.42 8.99 -4.11
CA ASN A 65 -12.14 9.54 -3.70
C ASN A 65 -11.50 8.73 -2.58
N LEU A 66 -10.26 8.25 -2.78
CA LEU A 66 -9.48 7.65 -1.70
C LEU A 66 -8.99 8.75 -0.74
N VAL A 67 -9.53 8.76 0.48
CA VAL A 67 -9.26 9.82 1.47
C VAL A 67 -8.33 9.39 2.60
N SER A 68 -8.23 8.08 2.87
CA SER A 68 -7.32 7.55 3.88
C SER A 68 -6.90 6.12 3.53
N TRP A 69 -5.64 5.78 3.74
CA TRP A 69 -5.14 4.42 3.58
C TRP A 69 -3.96 4.20 4.51
N SER A 70 -3.74 2.94 4.86
CA SER A 70 -2.55 2.54 5.59
C SER A 70 -2.20 1.10 5.28
N SER A 71 -0.92 0.78 5.38
CA SER A 71 -0.43 -0.59 5.41
C SER A 71 0.54 -0.68 6.57
N LYS A 72 0.24 -1.55 7.53
CA LYS A 72 1.00 -1.75 8.76
C LYS A 72 1.47 -3.18 8.83
N ARG A 73 2.72 -3.37 9.23
CA ARG A 73 3.34 -4.65 9.54
C ARG A 73 3.82 -4.65 10.99
#